data_AF-A0A497D532-F1
#
_entry.id   AF-A0A497D532-F1
#
_cell.length_a   1.000
_cell.length_b   1.000
_cell.length_c   1.000
_cell.angle_alpha   90.00
_cell.angle_beta   90.00
_cell.angle_gamma   90.00
#
_symmetry.space_group_name_H-M   'P 1'
#
loop_
_entity.id
_entity.type
_entity.pdbx_description
1 polymer ?
#
loop_
_entity_poly.entity_id
_entity_poly.type
_entity_poly.pdbx_seq_one_letter_code
_entity_poly.pdbx_strand_id
1 'polypeptide(L)'
;MPGFSSELVQTQQISNTSVTDNANSAVLDGLNKFISYTGFRNATPGHLIMIFVGLVFIFLAIRYEYEPLLLIPIGTGVIIGNIPFFQDGGINLQLGIYQEGSVLNYLYFGVLKGIYPPLIFLGIGAMTDFSSLISNPRLMLLGAAAQVGIFLTFIGALYLGFNMPEAGAIGIIGGADGPTAIFLSSKLANGSIIKGVQTHN
;
A
#
# COMPACT_ATOMS: atom_id res chain seq x y z
N MET A 1 -44.04 64.77 23.24
CA MET A 1 -42.95 65.76 23.42
C MET A 1 -42.01 65.24 24.49
N PRO A 2 -40.68 65.42 24.33
CA PRO A 2 -39.63 64.58 24.91
C PRO A 2 -39.17 65.10 26.28
N GLY A 3 -38.70 64.17 27.13
CA GLY A 3 -37.93 64.48 28.33
C GLY A 3 -36.64 63.68 28.29
N PHE A 4 -35.53 64.38 28.03
CA PHE A 4 -34.17 63.85 27.97
C PHE A 4 -33.52 63.88 29.38
N SER A 5 -32.44 63.12 29.51
CA SER A 5 -31.40 63.12 30.56
C SER A 5 -31.68 62.45 31.91
N SER A 6 -31.26 61.18 32.01
CA SER A 6 -30.16 60.81 32.91
C SER A 6 -29.43 59.58 32.34
N GLU A 7 -28.37 59.84 31.57
CA GLU A 7 -27.29 58.86 31.45
C GLU A 7 -26.62 58.72 32.82
N LEU A 8 -26.27 57.50 33.23
CA LEU A 8 -24.87 57.08 33.39
C LEU A 8 -24.73 55.86 34.32
N VAL A 9 -24.09 54.84 33.74
CA VAL A 9 -23.25 53.82 34.40
C VAL A 9 -23.96 52.65 35.07
N GLN A 10 -24.41 51.69 34.25
CA GLN A 10 -24.09 50.29 34.53
C GLN A 10 -22.87 49.92 33.70
N THR A 11 -21.78 49.82 34.42
CA THR A 11 -20.43 49.40 34.07
C THR A 11 -20.42 48.25 33.06
N GLN A 12 -20.19 48.58 31.77
CA GLN A 12 -19.53 47.65 30.86
C GLN A 12 -18.08 47.48 31.34
N GLN A 13 -17.89 46.56 32.27
CA GLN A 13 -16.57 46.01 32.63
C GLN A 13 -16.61 44.49 32.50
N ILE A 14 -16.97 43.99 31.31
CA ILE A 14 -16.64 42.61 30.89
C ILE A 14 -16.33 42.65 29.39
N SER A 15 -15.26 43.33 29.02
CA SER A 15 -14.72 43.30 27.66
C SER A 15 -13.27 43.77 27.77
N ASN A 16 -12.34 42.82 27.96
CA ASN A 16 -10.92 42.88 27.52
C ASN A 16 -10.06 41.75 28.10
N THR A 17 -10.53 40.97 29.09
CA THR A 17 -9.79 39.77 29.57
C THR A 17 -10.22 38.47 28.88
N SER A 18 -11.46 38.38 28.38
CA SER A 18 -12.00 37.18 27.72
C SER A 18 -11.63 37.02 26.24
N VAL A 19 -11.06 38.03 25.58
CA VAL A 19 -10.67 37.94 24.16
C VAL A 19 -9.25 37.37 24.02
N THR A 20 -8.36 37.69 24.95
CA THR A 20 -6.96 37.23 24.94
C THR A 20 -6.83 35.76 25.37
N ASP A 21 -7.67 35.30 26.31
CA ASP A 21 -7.69 33.89 26.73
C ASP A 21 -8.29 32.96 25.67
N ASN A 22 -9.25 33.44 24.87
CA ASN A 22 -9.82 32.69 23.74
C ASN A 22 -8.90 32.62 22.52
N ALA A 23 -8.10 33.67 22.27
CA ALA A 23 -7.08 33.63 21.22
C ALA A 23 -5.92 32.70 21.60
N ASN A 24 -5.47 32.77 22.86
CA ASN A 24 -4.43 31.87 23.36
C ASN A 24 -4.91 30.42 23.43
N SER A 25 -6.15 30.15 23.86
CA SER A 25 -6.72 28.79 23.84
C SER A 25 -6.95 28.26 22.43
N ALA A 26 -7.40 29.09 21.49
CA ALA A 26 -7.56 28.69 20.08
C ALA A 26 -6.21 28.43 19.38
N VAL A 27 -5.17 29.20 19.69
CA VAL A 27 -3.80 28.97 19.19
C VAL A 27 -3.21 27.71 19.84
N LEU A 28 -3.41 27.50 21.13
CA LEU A 28 -2.98 26.28 21.82
C LEU A 28 -3.73 25.04 21.32
N ASP A 29 -5.03 25.15 21.03
CA ASP A 29 -5.83 24.09 20.43
C ASP A 29 -5.43 23.83 18.97
N GLY A 30 -5.10 24.86 18.21
CA GLY A 30 -4.55 24.75 16.86
C GLY A 30 -3.18 24.06 16.84
N LEU A 31 -2.31 24.39 17.81
CA LEU A 31 -1.00 23.78 17.96
C LEU A 31 -1.09 22.33 18.46
N ASN A 32 -1.98 22.05 19.41
CA ASN A 32 -2.27 20.70 19.89
C ASN A 32 -2.85 19.83 18.78
N LYS A 33 -3.76 20.38 17.96
CA LYS A 33 -4.26 19.71 16.75
C LYS A 33 -3.13 19.46 15.75
N PHE A 34 -2.29 20.45 15.47
CA PHE A 34 -1.16 20.28 14.56
C PHE A 34 -0.18 19.19 15.03
N ILE A 35 0.13 19.15 16.32
CA ILE A 35 0.98 18.13 16.93
C ILE A 35 0.30 16.75 16.92
N SER A 36 -1.02 16.67 17.10
CA SER A 36 -1.74 15.39 16.96
C SER A 36 -1.84 14.91 15.52
N TYR A 37 -2.01 15.82 14.56
CA TYR A 37 -2.05 15.52 13.12
C TYR A 37 -0.67 15.23 12.52
N THR A 38 0.41 15.51 13.27
CA THR A 38 1.76 15.23 12.82
C THR A 38 1.98 13.71 12.75
N GLY A 39 2.24 13.20 11.54
CA GLY A 39 2.41 11.77 11.26
C GLY A 39 3.48 11.06 12.11
N PHE A 40 4.42 11.81 12.70
CA PHE A 40 5.41 11.28 13.65
C PHE A 40 4.80 10.68 14.92
N ARG A 41 3.61 11.12 15.36
CA ARG A 41 2.95 10.56 16.56
C ARG A 41 2.15 9.29 16.27
N ASN A 42 1.72 9.09 15.02
CA ASN A 42 1.04 7.87 14.58
C ASN A 42 2.02 6.84 13.98
N ALA A 43 3.31 7.17 13.92
CA ALA A 43 4.34 6.30 13.38
C ALA A 43 4.56 5.09 14.29
N THR A 44 4.02 3.93 13.89
CA THR A 44 4.35 2.67 14.55
C THR A 44 5.73 2.17 14.09
N PRO A 45 6.44 1.37 14.91
CA PRO A 45 7.72 0.78 14.50
C PRO A 45 7.61 -0.05 13.21
N GLY A 46 6.46 -0.68 12.95
CA GLY A 46 6.23 -1.45 11.71
C GLY A 46 6.28 -0.58 10.45
N HIS A 47 5.77 0.64 10.50
CA HIS A 47 5.82 1.57 9.35
C HIS A 47 7.26 1.94 9.00
N LEU A 48 8.09 2.21 10.02
CA LEU A 48 9.50 2.51 9.83
C LEU A 48 10.28 1.34 9.22
N ILE A 49 10.00 0.10 9.67
CA ILE A 49 10.60 -1.11 9.10
C ILE A 49 10.23 -1.26 7.63
N MET A 50 8.94 -1.11 7.28
CA MET A 50 8.49 -1.26 5.90
C MET A 50 9.04 -0.17 4.98
N ILE A 51 9.12 1.08 5.44
CA ILE A 51 9.78 2.16 4.69
C ILE A 51 11.25 1.82 4.44
N PHE A 52 11.95 1.28 5.44
CA PHE A 52 13.34 0.83 5.28
C PHE A 52 13.45 -0.29 4.23
N VAL A 53 12.56 -1.28 4.25
CA VAL A 53 12.52 -2.34 3.23
C VAL A 53 12.26 -1.76 1.83
N GLY A 54 11.35 -0.79 1.69
CA GLY A 54 11.09 -0.11 0.43
C GLY A 54 12.32 0.63 -0.11
N LEU A 55 13.10 1.29 0.77
CA LEU A 55 14.37 1.91 0.41
C LEU A 55 15.42 0.88 -0.02
N VAL A 56 15.48 -0.28 0.65
CA VAL A 56 16.36 -1.39 0.26
C VAL A 56 16.01 -1.89 -1.15
N PHE A 57 14.73 -2.04 -1.48
CA PHE A 57 14.32 -2.45 -2.83
C PHE A 57 14.73 -1.43 -3.90
N ILE A 58 14.52 -0.14 -3.65
CA ILE A 58 14.97 0.92 -4.57
C ILE A 58 16.50 0.90 -4.71
N PHE A 59 17.23 0.74 -3.60
CA PHE A 59 18.69 0.64 -3.62
C PHE A 59 19.16 -0.55 -4.46
N LEU A 60 18.55 -1.72 -4.28
CA LEU A 60 18.90 -2.93 -5.01
C LEU A 60 18.63 -2.78 -6.52
N ALA A 61 17.50 -2.16 -6.87
CA ALA A 61 17.14 -1.88 -8.25
C ALA A 61 18.12 -0.93 -8.96
N ILE A 62 18.61 0.10 -8.26
CA ILE A 62 19.52 1.11 -8.84
C ILE A 62 20.96 0.61 -8.85
N ARG A 63 21.44 0.02 -7.74
CA ARG A 63 22.85 -0.33 -7.58
C ARG A 63 23.23 -1.65 -8.25
N TYR A 64 22.30 -2.60 -8.29
CA TYR A 64 22.51 -3.96 -8.81
C TYR A 64 21.66 -4.28 -10.04
N GLU A 65 20.86 -3.32 -10.53
CA GLU A 65 20.02 -3.47 -11.73
C GLU A 65 19.07 -4.68 -11.68
N TYR A 66 18.64 -5.08 -10.47
CA TYR A 66 17.63 -6.12 -10.31
C TYR A 66 16.25 -5.59 -10.69
N GLU A 67 15.72 -6.09 -11.81
CA GLU A 67 14.39 -5.78 -12.37
C GLU A 67 13.95 -4.32 -12.15
N PRO A 68 14.72 -3.32 -12.60
CA PRO A 68 14.50 -1.93 -12.22
C PRO A 68 13.13 -1.40 -12.65
N LEU A 69 12.59 -1.94 -13.75
CA LEU A 69 11.26 -1.59 -14.27
C LEU A 69 10.12 -1.97 -13.31
N LEU A 70 10.28 -3.01 -12.49
CA LEU A 70 9.26 -3.48 -11.55
C LEU A 70 9.63 -3.13 -10.10
N LEU A 71 10.90 -3.30 -9.71
CA LEU A 71 11.35 -3.18 -8.33
C LEU A 71 11.33 -1.72 -7.83
N ILE A 72 11.57 -0.73 -8.70
CA ILE A 72 11.50 0.70 -8.34
C ILE A 72 10.05 1.12 -8.04
N PRO A 73 9.05 0.86 -8.93
CA PRO A 73 7.65 1.11 -8.59
C PRO A 73 7.17 0.36 -7.35
N ILE A 74 7.58 -0.90 -7.15
CA ILE A 74 7.23 -1.69 -5.96
C ILE A 74 7.80 -1.04 -4.70
N GLY A 75 9.09 -0.71 -4.67
CA GLY A 75 9.72 -0.06 -3.51
C GLY A 75 9.10 1.30 -3.19
N THR A 76 8.77 2.09 -4.22
CA THR A 76 8.06 3.36 -4.06
C THR A 76 6.66 3.16 -3.48
N GLY A 77 5.92 2.16 -3.98
CA GLY A 77 4.61 1.79 -3.46
C GLY A 77 4.64 1.34 -1.99
N VAL A 78 5.67 0.57 -1.60
CA VAL A 78 5.90 0.17 -0.20
C VAL A 78 6.13 1.39 0.69
N ILE A 79 6.95 2.35 0.25
CA ILE A 79 7.18 3.59 1.01
C ILE A 79 5.87 4.35 1.17
N ILE A 80 5.18 4.67 0.07
CA ILE A 80 3.95 5.48 0.09
C ILE A 80 2.85 4.80 0.91
N GLY A 81 2.68 3.48 0.75
CA GLY A 81 1.67 2.70 1.48
C GLY A 81 1.89 2.61 2.98
N ASN A 82 3.12 2.85 3.47
CA ASN A 82 3.49 2.77 4.88
C ASN A 82 3.78 4.15 5.52
N ILE A 83 3.49 5.26 4.84
CA ILE A 83 3.60 6.59 5.45
C ILE A 83 2.54 6.69 6.56
N PRO A 84 2.91 7.04 7.81
CA PRO A 84 1.97 7.17 8.91
C PRO A 84 1.12 8.42 8.73
N PHE A 85 -0.11 8.25 8.26
CA PHE A 85 -1.10 9.31 8.16
C PHE A 85 -2.02 9.29 9.39
N PHE A 86 -2.50 10.46 9.80
CA PHE A 86 -3.51 10.56 10.85
C PHE A 86 -4.89 10.27 10.25
N GLN A 87 -5.54 9.19 10.68
CA GLN A 87 -6.90 8.81 10.31
C GLN A 87 -7.77 8.78 11.57
N ASP A 88 -8.09 9.96 12.12
CA ASP A 88 -9.07 10.04 13.21
C ASP A 88 -10.08 11.17 12.93
N GLY A 89 -11.37 10.89 13.16
CA GLY A 89 -12.45 11.88 13.12
C GLY A 89 -12.96 12.32 11.73
N GLY A 90 -13.18 11.40 10.78
CA GLY A 90 -13.92 11.70 9.53
C GLY A 90 -13.14 12.49 8.46
N ILE A 91 -11.91 12.91 8.73
CA ILE A 91 -11.00 13.47 7.73
C ILE A 91 -10.33 12.32 7.00
N ASN A 92 -10.97 11.85 5.93
CA ASN A 92 -10.39 10.89 5.00
C ASN A 92 -9.49 11.65 4.02
N LEU A 93 -8.17 11.68 4.26
CA LEU A 93 -7.24 12.28 3.29
C LEU A 93 -7.17 11.48 1.96
N GLN A 94 -7.82 10.31 1.86
CA GLN A 94 -7.86 9.47 0.66
C GLN A 94 -6.46 9.17 0.11
N LEU A 95 -5.50 8.94 1.00
CA LEU A 95 -4.11 8.62 0.64
C LEU A 95 -3.79 7.13 0.78
N GLY A 96 -4.61 6.36 1.52
CA GLY A 96 -4.37 4.93 1.74
C GLY A 96 -4.66 4.09 0.50
N ILE A 97 -3.94 2.98 0.31
CA ILE A 97 -4.16 2.01 -0.79
C ILE A 97 -5.54 1.33 -0.64
N TYR A 98 -5.95 1.07 0.60
CA TYR A 98 -7.22 0.40 0.91
C TYR A 98 -8.38 1.37 1.16
N GLN A 99 -8.16 2.68 0.95
CA GLN A 99 -9.16 3.71 1.18
C GLN A 99 -9.91 4.01 -0.11
N GLU A 100 -11.23 3.88 -0.10
CA GLU A 100 -12.07 4.21 -1.26
C GLU A 100 -11.90 5.69 -1.64
N GLY A 101 -11.72 5.96 -2.94
CA GLY A 101 -11.48 7.30 -3.48
C GLY A 101 -10.01 7.73 -3.55
N SER A 102 -9.08 6.93 -3.01
CA SER A 102 -7.64 7.18 -3.15
C SER A 102 -7.13 6.88 -4.56
N VAL A 103 -6.20 7.70 -5.06
CA VAL A 103 -5.50 7.44 -6.33
C VAL A 103 -4.84 6.06 -6.32
N LEU A 104 -4.24 5.66 -5.20
CA LEU A 104 -3.60 4.35 -5.07
C LEU A 104 -4.62 3.21 -5.06
N ASN A 105 -5.82 3.44 -4.54
CA ASN A 105 -6.90 2.47 -4.58
C ASN A 105 -7.38 2.23 -6.03
N TYR A 106 -7.52 3.29 -6.83
CA TYR A 106 -7.84 3.17 -8.25
C TYR A 106 -6.76 2.45 -9.06
N LEU A 107 -5.48 2.66 -8.73
CA LEU A 107 -4.40 1.88 -9.33
C LEU A 107 -4.44 0.42 -8.87
N TYR A 108 -4.68 0.15 -7.58
CA TYR A 108 -4.74 -1.22 -7.07
C TYR A 108 -5.94 -2.01 -7.59
N PHE A 109 -7.04 -1.33 -7.94
CA PHE A 109 -8.23 -1.92 -8.56
C PHE A 109 -7.88 -2.74 -9.82
N GLY A 110 -6.95 -2.27 -10.66
CA GLY A 110 -6.53 -2.99 -11.86
C GLY A 110 -5.83 -4.32 -11.56
N VAL A 111 -5.15 -4.43 -10.42
CA VAL A 111 -4.57 -5.70 -9.94
C VAL A 111 -5.66 -6.61 -9.38
N LEU A 112 -6.55 -6.10 -8.52
CA LEU A 112 -7.63 -6.89 -7.91
C LEU A 112 -8.60 -7.47 -8.95
N LYS A 113 -8.97 -6.68 -9.95
CA LYS A 113 -9.81 -7.13 -11.07
C LYS A 113 -9.05 -8.02 -12.06
N GLY A 114 -7.72 -8.11 -11.96
CA GLY A 114 -6.90 -8.93 -12.83
C GLY A 114 -6.81 -8.35 -14.25
N ILE A 115 -6.82 -7.02 -14.38
CA ILE A 115 -6.70 -6.32 -15.67
C ILE A 115 -5.21 -6.14 -16.01
N TYR A 116 -4.40 -5.65 -15.06
CA TYR A 116 -2.99 -5.35 -15.33
C TYR A 116 -2.12 -6.59 -15.58
N PRO A 117 -2.21 -7.69 -14.81
CA PRO A 117 -1.33 -8.82 -15.04
C PRO A 117 -1.50 -9.48 -16.43
N PRO A 118 -2.72 -9.73 -16.94
CA PRO A 118 -2.88 -10.24 -18.31
C PRO A 118 -2.44 -9.26 -19.39
N LEU A 119 -2.60 -7.95 -19.18
CA LEU A 119 -2.10 -6.94 -20.13
C LEU A 119 -0.57 -6.93 -20.20
N ILE A 120 0.11 -7.04 -19.05
CA ILE A 120 1.56 -7.18 -19.00
C ILE A 120 1.99 -8.49 -19.68
N PHE A 121 1.28 -9.59 -19.42
CA PHE A 121 1.55 -10.90 -20.04
C PHE A 121 1.37 -10.85 -21.57
N LEU A 122 0.34 -10.16 -22.05
CA LEU A 122 0.13 -9.91 -23.48
C LEU A 122 1.29 -9.11 -24.08
N GLY A 123 1.76 -8.06 -23.37
CA GLY A 123 2.90 -7.26 -23.80
C GLY A 123 4.21 -8.06 -23.88
N ILE A 124 4.53 -8.85 -22.85
CA ILE A 124 5.71 -9.72 -22.83
C ILE A 124 5.61 -10.77 -23.94
N GLY A 125 4.44 -11.39 -24.11
CA GLY A 125 4.19 -12.36 -25.19
C GLY A 125 4.37 -11.76 -26.58
N ALA A 126 3.94 -10.52 -26.79
CA ALA A 126 4.14 -9.80 -28.06
C ALA A 126 5.62 -9.45 -28.34
N MET A 127 6.45 -9.30 -27.29
CA MET A 127 7.88 -9.03 -27.41
C MET A 127 8.74 -10.31 -27.50
N THR A 128 8.16 -11.49 -27.25
CA THR A 128 8.89 -12.75 -27.21
C THR A 128 9.12 -13.32 -28.61
N ASP A 129 10.38 -13.59 -28.98
CA ASP A 129 10.74 -14.24 -30.24
C ASP A 129 10.70 -15.77 -30.13
N PHE A 130 9.73 -16.39 -30.80
CA PHE A 130 9.58 -17.84 -30.84
C PHE A 130 10.56 -18.54 -31.80
N SER A 131 11.31 -17.81 -32.62
CA SER A 131 12.24 -18.39 -33.61
C SER A 131 13.30 -19.27 -32.94
N SER A 132 13.80 -18.86 -31.78
CA SER A 132 14.77 -19.64 -30.98
C SER A 132 14.15 -20.93 -30.39
N LEU A 133 12.90 -20.87 -29.96
CA LEU A 133 12.18 -22.00 -29.40
C LEU A 133 11.83 -23.04 -30.47
N ILE A 134 11.41 -22.59 -31.66
CA ILE A 134 11.05 -23.45 -32.80
C ILE A 134 12.31 -24.11 -33.38
N SER A 135 13.42 -23.38 -33.46
CA SER A 135 14.68 -23.90 -34.01
C SER A 135 15.39 -24.90 -33.08
N ASN A 136 15.20 -24.80 -31.76
CA ASN A 136 15.75 -25.76 -30.80
C ASN A 136 14.70 -26.21 -29.76
N PRO A 137 13.91 -27.25 -30.05
CA PRO A 137 12.82 -27.70 -29.17
C PRO A 137 13.30 -28.25 -27.83
N ARG A 138 14.62 -28.50 -27.65
CA ARG A 138 15.17 -28.86 -26.33
C ARG A 138 15.01 -27.73 -25.30
N LEU A 139 14.88 -26.48 -25.74
CA LEU A 139 14.58 -25.36 -24.84
C LEU A 139 13.17 -25.47 -24.22
N MET A 140 12.23 -26.14 -24.90
CA MET A 140 10.89 -26.42 -24.36
C MET A 140 10.97 -27.37 -23.15
N LEU A 141 11.93 -28.30 -23.13
CA LEU A 141 12.18 -29.18 -21.97
C LEU A 141 12.68 -28.40 -20.75
N LEU A 142 13.37 -27.28 -20.94
CA LEU A 142 13.76 -26.40 -19.84
C LEU A 142 12.53 -25.71 -19.23
N GLY A 143 11.52 -25.38 -20.05
CA GLY A 143 10.21 -24.93 -19.57
C GLY A 143 9.48 -26.00 -18.75
N ALA A 144 9.64 -27.29 -19.08
CA ALA A 144 9.13 -28.38 -18.24
C ALA A 144 9.85 -28.48 -16.89
N ALA A 145 11.14 -28.13 -16.83
CA ALA A 145 11.87 -28.06 -15.56
C ALA A 145 11.35 -26.94 -14.63
N ALA A 146 10.83 -25.83 -15.18
CA ALA A 146 10.19 -24.78 -14.39
C ALA A 146 8.96 -25.29 -13.60
N GLN A 147 8.20 -26.24 -14.16
CA GLN A 147 7.07 -26.88 -13.46
C GLN A 147 7.51 -27.69 -12.24
N VAL A 148 8.69 -28.31 -12.30
CA VAL A 148 9.29 -28.99 -11.14
C VAL A 148 9.63 -27.97 -10.04
N GLY A 149 10.16 -26.81 -10.42
CA GLY A 149 10.42 -25.69 -9.50
C GLY A 149 9.17 -25.27 -8.74
N ILE A 150 8.06 -25.04 -9.45
CA ILE A 150 6.76 -24.69 -8.86
C ILE A 150 6.31 -25.73 -7.82
N PHE A 151 6.38 -27.01 -8.19
CA PHE A 151 5.92 -28.10 -7.33
C PHE A 151 6.80 -28.26 -6.08
N LEU A 152 8.12 -28.10 -6.21
CA LEU A 152 9.04 -28.13 -5.07
C LEU A 152 8.77 -26.99 -4.09
N THR A 153 8.58 -25.77 -4.58
CA THR A 153 8.22 -24.63 -3.72
C THR A 153 6.85 -24.81 -3.07
N PHE A 154 5.88 -25.39 -3.77
CA PHE A 154 4.56 -25.70 -3.23
C PHE A 154 4.62 -26.73 -2.09
N ILE A 155 5.31 -27.86 -2.29
CA ILE A 155 5.50 -28.87 -1.23
C ILE A 155 6.28 -28.28 -0.06
N GLY A 156 7.31 -27.47 -0.32
CA GLY A 156 8.07 -26.79 0.72
C GLY A 156 7.19 -25.87 1.58
N ALA A 157 6.30 -25.10 0.95
CA ALA A 157 5.35 -24.24 1.65
C ALA A 157 4.33 -25.05 2.48
N LEU A 158 3.82 -26.16 1.95
CA LEU A 158 2.94 -27.07 2.71
C LEU A 158 3.66 -27.68 3.93
N TYR A 159 4.94 -28.05 3.78
CA TYR A 159 5.75 -28.58 4.88
C TYR A 159 5.99 -27.54 5.98
N LEU A 160 6.12 -26.26 5.61
CA LEU A 160 6.20 -25.13 6.55
C LEU A 160 4.86 -24.78 7.22
N GLY A 161 3.76 -25.44 6.82
CA GLY A 161 2.44 -25.27 7.44
C GLY A 161 1.55 -24.21 6.79
N PHE A 162 1.91 -23.68 5.62
CA PHE A 162 1.05 -22.75 4.88
C PHE A 162 -0.22 -23.43 4.36
N ASN A 163 -1.32 -22.67 4.30
CA ASN A 163 -2.58 -23.20 3.77
C ASN A 163 -2.47 -23.46 2.26
N MET A 164 -3.29 -24.34 1.71
CA MET A 164 -3.24 -24.73 0.29
C MET A 164 -3.33 -23.55 -0.69
N PRO A 165 -4.17 -22.51 -0.48
CA PRO A 165 -4.19 -21.32 -1.35
C PRO A 165 -2.92 -20.46 -1.24
N GLU A 166 -2.35 -20.30 -0.04
CA GLU A 166 -1.12 -19.54 0.21
C GLU A 166 0.10 -20.28 -0.36
N ALA A 167 0.21 -21.58 -0.07
CA ALA A 167 1.21 -22.45 -0.64
C ALA A 167 1.13 -22.45 -2.16
N GLY A 168 -0.07 -22.41 -2.73
CA GLY A 168 -0.29 -22.25 -4.18
C GLY A 168 0.29 -20.93 -4.72
N ALA A 169 0.07 -19.81 -4.03
CA ALA A 169 0.65 -18.52 -4.40
C ALA A 169 2.18 -18.51 -4.27
N ILE A 170 2.72 -19.07 -3.18
CA ILE A 170 4.18 -19.21 -2.96
C ILE A 170 4.80 -20.13 -4.01
N GLY A 171 4.09 -21.20 -4.39
CA GLY A 171 4.55 -22.17 -5.38
C GLY A 171 4.85 -21.56 -6.74
N ILE A 172 4.07 -20.57 -7.19
CA ILE A 172 4.30 -19.93 -8.51
C ILE A 172 5.62 -19.15 -8.56
N ILE A 173 6.17 -18.72 -7.43
CA ILE A 173 7.49 -18.08 -7.37
C ILE A 173 8.57 -19.02 -7.94
N GLY A 174 8.43 -20.33 -7.74
CA GLY A 174 9.33 -21.35 -8.30
C GLY A 174 9.31 -21.44 -9.83
N GLY A 175 8.32 -20.84 -10.50
CA GLY A 175 8.24 -20.72 -11.96
C GLY A 175 9.00 -19.53 -12.53
N ALA A 176 9.50 -18.62 -11.69
CA ALA A 176 10.25 -17.42 -12.06
C ALA A 176 9.53 -16.48 -13.07
N ASP A 177 8.20 -16.42 -13.01
CA ASP A 177 7.37 -15.54 -13.84
C ASP A 177 6.59 -14.55 -12.96
N GLY A 178 7.06 -13.30 -12.94
CA GLY A 178 6.55 -12.24 -12.06
C GLY A 178 5.07 -11.91 -12.27
N PRO A 179 4.63 -11.56 -13.50
CA PRO A 179 3.23 -11.23 -13.79
C PRO A 179 2.23 -12.33 -13.39
N THR A 180 2.55 -13.61 -13.64
CA THR A 180 1.66 -14.71 -13.25
C THR A 180 1.66 -14.93 -11.73
N ALA A 181 2.79 -14.74 -11.05
CA ALA A 181 2.85 -14.76 -9.59
C ALA A 181 1.99 -13.66 -8.95
N ILE A 182 2.03 -12.44 -9.49
CA ILE A 182 1.19 -11.32 -9.02
C ILE A 182 -0.29 -11.62 -9.27
N PHE A 183 -0.64 -12.15 -10.45
CA PHE A 183 -2.01 -12.53 -10.77
C PHE A 183 -2.54 -13.60 -9.81
N LEU A 184 -1.81 -14.70 -9.64
CA LEU A 184 -2.30 -15.82 -8.85
C LEU A 184 -2.34 -15.48 -7.35
N SER A 185 -1.34 -14.77 -6.82
CA SER A 185 -1.35 -14.32 -5.42
C SER A 185 -2.54 -13.39 -5.14
N SER A 186 -2.88 -12.46 -6.03
CA SER A 186 -4.06 -11.59 -5.89
C SER A 186 -5.41 -12.33 -5.98
N LYS A 187 -5.44 -13.56 -6.50
CA LYS A 187 -6.66 -14.40 -6.58
C LYS A 187 -6.74 -15.45 -5.47
N LEU A 188 -5.61 -16.04 -5.08
CA LEU A 188 -5.55 -17.14 -4.11
C LEU A 188 -5.20 -16.69 -2.68
N ALA A 189 -4.42 -15.62 -2.53
CA ALA A 189 -3.85 -15.19 -1.25
C ALA A 189 -4.01 -13.68 -1.04
N ASN A 190 -5.19 -13.12 -1.35
CA ASN A 190 -5.47 -11.69 -1.20
C ASN A 190 -5.86 -11.29 0.24
N GLY A 191 -5.65 -12.16 1.23
CA GLY A 191 -6.06 -11.96 2.61
C GLY A 191 -7.57 -12.09 2.87
N SER A 192 -8.38 -12.52 1.89
CA SER A 192 -9.80 -12.81 2.08
C SER A 192 -10.07 -14.29 2.35
N ILE A 193 -11.14 -14.55 3.12
CA ILE A 193 -11.65 -15.89 3.42
C ILE A 193 -12.02 -16.59 2.10
N ILE A 194 -11.18 -17.50 1.61
CA ILE A 194 -11.58 -18.41 0.53
C ILE A 194 -12.11 -19.70 1.19
N LYS A 195 -13.43 -19.91 1.10
CA LYS A 195 -14.13 -21.11 1.63
C LYS A 195 -14.00 -21.34 3.14
N GLY A 196 -14.20 -20.30 3.96
CA GLY A 196 -14.32 -20.44 5.41
C GLY A 196 -13.01 -20.65 6.18
N VAL A 197 -11.85 -20.62 5.52
CA VAL A 197 -10.54 -20.68 6.19
C VAL A 197 -9.92 -19.29 6.17
N GLN A 198 -9.63 -18.73 7.36
CA GLN A 198 -8.77 -17.56 7.50
C GLN A 198 -7.36 -17.93 7.09
N THR A 199 -6.89 -17.36 5.99
CA THR A 199 -5.47 -17.19 5.72
C THR A 199 -4.91 -16.35 6.87
N HIS A 200 -4.13 -16.96 7.76
CA HIS A 200 -3.57 -16.26 8.91
C HIS A 200 -2.47 -15.34 8.40
N ASN A 201 -2.66 -14.03 8.57
CA ASN A 201 -1.55 -13.06 8.50
C ASN A 201 -0.71 -13.18 9.78
#